data_AF-A0A432WN50-F1
#
_entry.id   AF-A0A432WN50-F1
#
_cell.length_a   1.000
_cell.length_b   1.000
_cell.length_c   1.000
_cell.angle_alpha   90.00
_cell.angle_beta   90.00
_cell.angle_gamma   90.00
#
_symmetry.space_group_name_H-M   'P 1'
#
loop_
_entity.id
_entity.type
_entity.pdbx_description
1 polymer ?
#
loop_
_entity_poly.entity_id
_entity_poly.type
_entity_poly.pdbx_seq_one_letter_code
_entity_poly.pdbx_strand_id
1 'polypeptide(L)'
;MSKINEIPTWTQMVPFPGLAADIVMIIHALIVVFVVLSLPLTIVGGYRRWHWIRNSWFRTIHFAIIVVVVIQSFSGRYCPLTYVEQDLRLAAGQPSFDSSFIDYWVSRFIYFDLPAWIFMATYALFFLAVVYTWWRWPPRMLAARRRYESRLYMKFSEGYPIGSPGIPWGDNEKAAWLRKQRKRRSYTQDVVSRIDALRAHYDVEVYGVLPYSEQVGTDYELFAVRSKNWLDSRPTILVTGGVHGYETSGVLGALAFLETVAAQYQAHFNVLVLPCISPWGYETINRWNPDAVDPNRSFTEDAPAQEAQLAMAYVAKHAPELLMHIDLHETTDTDNTEFRPALAARDGTVNTNWNIPDGFYLVGDTERPTPDFQKAILNSVKKVTHIAEADERNELIGVPVEQFGVIHYPGKQAGLCMGLSDAPYVSTTEVYPDSANATPQECIDAQVAAIVGGLNYLQR
;
A
#
# COMPACT_ATOMS: atom_id res chain seq x y z
N MET A 1 -2.71 33.28 -55.27
CA MET A 1 -2.63 34.71 -54.87
C MET A 1 -1.62 34.83 -53.75
N SER A 2 -0.48 35.45 -54.04
CA SER A 2 0.65 35.60 -53.11
C SER A 2 0.25 36.46 -51.91
N LYS A 3 0.24 35.89 -50.70
CA LYS A 3 0.38 36.71 -49.50
C LYS A 3 1.77 37.31 -49.55
N ILE A 4 1.85 38.61 -49.79
CA ILE A 4 3.06 39.39 -49.55
C ILE A 4 3.43 39.13 -48.08
N ASN A 5 4.71 38.83 -47.84
CA ASN A 5 5.31 38.61 -46.52
C ASN A 5 5.18 39.89 -45.66
N GLU A 6 3.99 40.20 -45.17
CA GLU A 6 3.81 41.26 -44.18
C GLU A 6 4.37 40.79 -42.85
N ILE A 7 5.38 41.50 -42.36
CA ILE A 7 5.97 41.26 -41.05
C ILE A 7 4.88 41.53 -40.00
N PRO A 8 4.51 40.54 -39.16
CA PRO A 8 3.45 40.71 -38.18
C PRO A 8 3.72 41.88 -37.24
N THR A 9 2.70 42.69 -36.95
CA THR A 9 2.88 43.91 -36.13
C THR A 9 3.38 43.62 -34.72
N TRP A 10 3.11 42.43 -34.18
CA TRP A 10 3.56 42.00 -32.86
C TRP A 10 5.09 41.83 -32.78
N THR A 11 5.76 41.46 -33.88
CA THR A 11 7.21 41.24 -33.89
C THR A 11 8.00 42.56 -33.88
N GLN A 12 7.36 43.69 -34.23
CA GLN A 12 7.99 45.00 -34.24
C GLN A 12 8.40 45.48 -32.83
N MET A 13 7.80 44.91 -31.78
CA MET A 13 8.12 45.22 -30.38
C MET A 13 9.20 44.30 -29.80
N VAL A 14 9.68 43.30 -30.56
CA VAL A 14 10.65 42.31 -30.09
C VAL A 14 12.07 42.78 -30.42
N PRO A 15 12.91 43.09 -29.43
CA PRO A 15 14.32 43.41 -29.70
C PRO A 15 15.05 42.14 -30.16
N PHE A 16 15.84 42.25 -31.23
CA PHE A 16 16.63 41.15 -31.80
C PHE A 16 15.79 39.92 -32.22
N PRO A 17 14.88 40.06 -33.21
CA PRO A 17 13.95 39.00 -33.61
C PRO A 17 14.64 37.68 -34.04
N GLY A 18 15.84 37.75 -34.62
CA GLY A 18 16.61 36.56 -34.99
C GLY A 18 17.06 35.73 -33.78
N LEU A 19 17.53 36.38 -32.72
CA LEU A 19 17.90 35.68 -31.47
C LEU A 19 16.67 35.07 -30.81
N ALA A 20 15.54 35.78 -30.80
CA ALA A 20 14.28 35.25 -30.29
C ALA A 20 13.80 34.02 -31.08
N ALA A 21 13.95 34.02 -32.40
CA ALA A 21 13.63 32.85 -33.24
C ALA A 21 14.47 31.63 -32.87
N ASP A 22 15.79 31.81 -32.66
CA ASP A 22 16.67 30.70 -32.28
C ASP A 22 16.35 30.16 -30.88
N ILE A 23 15.98 31.03 -29.93
CA ILE A 23 15.48 30.62 -28.61
C ILE A 23 14.20 29.79 -28.75
N VAL A 24 13.23 30.24 -29.55
CA VAL A 24 11.98 29.50 -29.80
C VAL A 24 12.28 28.13 -30.43
N MET A 25 13.20 28.07 -31.39
CA MET A 25 13.64 26.81 -32.02
C MET A 25 14.24 25.85 -30.97
N ILE A 26 15.12 26.33 -30.09
CA ILE A 26 15.71 25.51 -29.02
C ILE A 26 14.63 25.00 -28.06
N ILE A 27 13.71 25.88 -27.63
CA ILE A 27 12.59 25.50 -26.75
C ILE A 27 11.73 24.42 -27.44
N HIS A 28 11.41 24.61 -28.72
CA HIS A 28 10.62 23.66 -29.48
C HIS A 28 11.34 22.31 -29.61
N ALA A 29 12.64 22.31 -29.90
CA ALA A 29 13.45 21.10 -29.93
C ALA A 29 13.44 20.36 -28.58
N LEU A 30 13.60 21.09 -27.46
CA LEU A 30 13.54 20.51 -26.11
C LEU A 30 12.17 19.89 -25.80
N ILE A 31 11.08 20.53 -26.24
CA ILE A 31 9.72 19.98 -26.11
C ILE A 31 9.59 18.67 -26.90
N VAL A 32 10.07 18.64 -28.15
CA VAL A 32 10.05 17.42 -28.97
C VAL A 32 10.86 16.30 -28.30
N VAL A 33 12.07 16.60 -27.83
CA VAL A 33 12.91 15.62 -27.11
C VAL A 33 12.19 15.11 -25.85
N PHE A 34 11.62 16.01 -25.05
CA PHE A 34 10.83 15.65 -23.87
C PHE A 34 9.69 14.69 -24.23
N VAL A 35 8.87 15.01 -25.25
CA VAL A 35 7.75 14.17 -25.67
C VAL A 35 8.23 12.81 -26.14
N VAL A 36 9.21 12.77 -27.06
CA VAL A 36 9.71 11.52 -27.65
C VAL A 36 10.35 10.61 -26.61
N LEU A 37 11.14 11.15 -25.67
CA LEU A 37 11.80 10.36 -24.62
C LEU A 37 10.86 9.98 -23.46
N SER A 38 9.81 10.76 -23.20
CA SER A 38 8.89 10.50 -22.08
C SER A 38 8.16 9.16 -22.22
N LEU A 39 7.80 8.73 -23.43
CA LEU A 39 7.15 7.45 -23.67
C LEU A 39 8.05 6.24 -23.34
N PRO A 40 9.26 6.07 -23.92
CA PRO A 40 10.14 4.96 -23.56
C PRO A 40 10.59 5.01 -22.11
N LEU A 41 10.83 6.20 -21.52
CA LEU A 41 11.13 6.34 -20.09
C LEU A 41 9.95 5.86 -19.23
N THR A 42 8.71 6.15 -19.62
CA THR A 42 7.53 5.62 -18.93
C THR A 42 7.45 4.10 -19.05
N ILE A 43 7.68 3.52 -20.23
CA ILE A 43 7.59 2.08 -20.44
C ILE A 43 8.68 1.35 -19.64
N VAL A 44 9.94 1.76 -19.81
CA VAL A 44 11.09 1.16 -19.10
C VAL A 44 10.93 1.37 -17.60
N GLY A 45 10.61 2.60 -17.18
CA GLY A 45 10.38 2.93 -15.78
C GLY A 45 9.19 2.19 -15.18
N GLY A 46 8.13 1.95 -15.95
CA GLY A 46 6.97 1.17 -15.51
C GLY A 46 7.32 -0.31 -15.24
N TYR A 47 8.12 -0.93 -16.10
CA TYR A 47 8.62 -2.29 -15.87
C TYR A 47 9.66 -2.35 -14.75
N ARG A 48 10.52 -1.33 -14.64
CA ARG A 48 11.52 -1.20 -13.57
C ARG A 48 10.99 -0.58 -12.28
N ARG A 49 9.70 -0.26 -12.22
CA ARG A 49 9.02 0.34 -11.07
C ARG A 49 9.64 1.65 -10.58
N TRP A 50 10.12 2.50 -11.48
CA TRP A 50 10.59 3.84 -11.15
C TRP A 50 9.44 4.71 -10.65
N HIS A 51 9.55 5.28 -9.45
CA HIS A 51 8.49 6.09 -8.86
C HIS A 51 8.22 7.39 -9.64
N TRP A 52 9.28 8.05 -10.13
CA TRP A 52 9.18 9.37 -10.76
C TRP A 52 8.35 9.37 -12.05
N ILE A 53 8.28 8.26 -12.79
CA ILE A 53 7.47 8.18 -14.03
C ILE A 53 5.98 8.28 -13.75
N ARG A 54 5.53 8.02 -12.51
CA ARG A 54 4.13 8.14 -12.11
C ARG A 54 3.79 9.52 -11.55
N ASN A 55 4.75 10.45 -11.53
CA ASN A 55 4.53 11.82 -11.11
C ASN A 55 3.44 12.48 -11.96
N SER A 56 2.40 13.03 -11.33
CA SER A 56 1.24 13.57 -12.05
C SER A 56 1.58 14.76 -12.94
N TRP A 57 2.56 15.61 -12.57
CA TRP A 57 2.99 16.74 -13.42
C TRP A 57 3.68 16.25 -14.67
N PHE A 58 4.69 15.38 -14.53
CA PHE A 58 5.38 14.77 -15.66
C PHE A 58 4.38 14.15 -16.65
N ARG A 59 3.43 13.36 -16.13
CA ARG A 59 2.45 12.63 -16.95
C ARG A 59 1.44 13.56 -17.61
N THR A 60 0.92 14.53 -16.88
CA THR A 60 -0.10 15.47 -17.40
C THR A 60 0.50 16.42 -18.43
N ILE A 61 1.70 16.95 -18.20
CA ILE A 61 2.40 17.82 -19.16
C ILE A 61 2.70 17.05 -20.45
N HIS A 62 3.24 15.83 -20.35
CA HIS A 62 3.48 14.99 -21.51
C HIS A 62 2.20 14.72 -22.31
N PHE A 63 1.13 14.30 -21.64
CA PHE A 63 -0.15 14.01 -22.28
C PHE A 63 -0.77 15.25 -22.94
N ALA A 64 -0.77 16.40 -22.26
CA ALA A 64 -1.33 17.64 -22.79
C ALA A 64 -0.62 18.09 -24.07
N ILE A 65 0.72 18.00 -24.11
CA ILE A 65 1.50 18.37 -25.32
C ILE A 65 1.13 17.44 -26.48
N ILE A 66 1.03 16.13 -26.26
CA ILE A 66 0.66 15.18 -27.32
C ILE A 66 -0.75 15.45 -27.85
N VAL A 67 -1.72 15.74 -26.98
CA VAL A 67 -3.08 16.09 -27.39
C VAL A 67 -3.07 17.31 -28.31
N VAL A 68 -2.30 18.34 -27.97
CA VAL A 68 -2.12 19.54 -28.81
C VAL A 68 -1.52 19.17 -30.17
N VAL A 69 -0.46 18.36 -30.20
CA VAL A 69 0.22 17.92 -31.45
C VAL A 69 -0.75 17.13 -32.35
N VAL A 70 -1.52 16.20 -31.78
CA VAL A 70 -2.51 15.41 -32.53
C VAL A 70 -3.59 16.32 -33.10
N ILE A 71 -4.22 17.17 -32.30
CA ILE A 71 -5.29 18.07 -32.76
C ILE A 71 -4.80 18.96 -33.91
N GLN A 72 -3.58 19.51 -33.80
CA GLN A 72 -2.99 20.36 -34.83
C GLN A 72 -2.70 19.58 -36.11
N SER A 73 -2.12 18.39 -36.00
CA SER A 73 -1.82 17.54 -37.14
C SER A 73 -3.09 17.16 -37.92
N PHE A 74 -4.17 16.78 -37.24
CA PHE A 74 -5.46 16.49 -37.88
C PHE A 74 -6.15 17.73 -38.46
N SER A 75 -5.87 18.91 -37.92
CA SER A 75 -6.39 20.18 -38.43
C SER A 75 -5.56 20.76 -39.59
N GLY A 76 -4.50 20.06 -40.01
CA GLY A 76 -3.54 20.57 -41.01
C GLY A 76 -2.81 21.84 -40.56
N ARG A 77 -2.67 22.06 -39.23
CA ARG A 77 -1.99 23.22 -38.64
C ARG A 77 -0.62 22.83 -38.09
N TYR A 78 0.32 23.77 -38.13
CA TYR A 78 1.63 23.59 -37.52
C TYR A 78 1.56 23.81 -36.00
N CYS A 79 2.62 23.37 -35.30
CA CYS A 79 2.80 23.72 -33.88
C CYS A 79 2.81 25.25 -33.71
N PRO A 80 2.24 25.81 -32.61
CA PRO A 80 2.18 27.25 -32.40
C PRO A 80 3.58 27.87 -32.37
N LEU A 81 4.56 27.14 -31.83
CA LEU A 81 5.96 27.54 -31.83
C LEU A 81 6.56 27.67 -33.23
N THR A 82 6.10 26.87 -34.21
CA THR A 82 6.54 27.01 -35.60
C THR A 82 6.04 28.31 -36.22
N TYR A 83 4.80 28.72 -35.95
CA TYR A 83 4.30 30.02 -36.41
C TYR A 83 5.08 31.18 -35.77
N VAL A 84 5.31 31.11 -34.46
CA VAL A 84 6.10 32.11 -33.72
C VAL A 84 7.53 32.19 -34.25
N GLU A 85 8.18 31.05 -34.48
CA GLU A 85 9.52 31.00 -35.06
C GLU A 85 9.55 31.64 -36.45
N GLN A 86 8.62 31.27 -37.34
CA GLN A 86 8.55 31.79 -38.71
C GLN A 86 8.31 33.29 -38.73
N ASP A 87 7.39 33.80 -37.92
CA ASP A 87 7.11 35.23 -37.78
C ASP A 87 8.36 36.02 -37.35
N LEU A 88 9.12 35.49 -36.38
CA LEU A 88 10.37 36.09 -35.90
C LEU A 88 11.49 36.00 -36.94
N ARG A 89 11.62 34.88 -37.68
CA ARG A 89 12.59 34.74 -38.77
C ARG A 89 12.30 35.72 -39.91
N LEU A 90 11.02 35.87 -40.30
CA LEU A 90 10.59 36.87 -41.28
C LEU A 90 10.92 38.30 -40.82
N ALA A 91 10.65 38.63 -39.55
CA ALA A 91 11.00 39.93 -38.97
C ALA A 91 12.51 40.19 -38.92
N ALA A 92 13.33 39.15 -38.86
CA ALA A 92 14.79 39.22 -38.89
C ALA A 92 15.37 39.24 -40.32
N GLY A 93 14.54 39.20 -41.37
CA GLY A 93 14.98 39.08 -42.76
C GLY A 93 15.61 37.73 -43.10
N GLN A 94 15.38 36.70 -42.27
CA GLN A 94 15.84 35.34 -42.50
C GLN A 94 14.85 34.57 -43.38
N PRO A 95 15.30 33.56 -44.14
CA PRO A 95 14.41 32.70 -44.92
C PRO A 95 13.44 31.95 -44.00
N SER A 96 12.15 31.96 -44.36
CA SER A 96 11.11 31.12 -43.77
C SER A 96 10.97 29.82 -44.57
N PHE A 97 10.48 28.76 -43.93
CA PHE A 97 10.24 27.46 -44.55
C PHE A 97 8.74 27.12 -44.45
N ASP A 98 8.18 26.50 -45.50
CA ASP A 98 6.76 26.11 -45.57
C ASP A 98 6.55 24.63 -45.19
N SER A 99 7.12 24.24 -44.04
CA SER A 99 7.06 22.87 -43.53
C SER A 99 6.95 22.87 -42.01
N SER A 100 6.42 21.79 -41.44
CA SER A 100 6.40 21.63 -39.98
C SER A 100 7.83 21.49 -39.41
N PHE A 101 8.02 21.79 -38.13
CA PHE A 101 9.34 21.64 -37.49
C PHE A 101 9.91 20.21 -37.64
N ILE A 102 9.09 19.19 -37.37
CA ILE A 102 9.53 17.79 -37.45
C ILE A 102 9.83 17.42 -38.92
N ASP A 103 8.96 17.80 -39.85
CA ASP A 103 9.17 17.54 -41.29
C ASP A 103 10.45 18.19 -41.82
N TYR A 104 10.71 19.45 -41.45
CA TYR A 104 11.93 20.17 -41.81
C TYR A 104 13.20 19.45 -41.34
N TRP A 105 13.22 18.96 -40.09
CA TRP A 105 14.39 18.25 -39.57
C TRP A 105 14.49 16.82 -40.08
N VAL A 106 13.37 16.10 -40.22
CA VAL A 106 13.32 14.73 -40.74
C VAL A 106 13.80 14.67 -42.18
N SER A 107 13.31 15.56 -43.06
CA SER A 107 13.77 15.64 -44.45
C SER A 107 15.27 15.91 -44.53
N ARG A 108 15.83 16.71 -43.61
CA ARG A 108 17.26 17.00 -43.53
C ARG A 108 18.13 15.83 -43.03
N PHE A 109 17.57 14.95 -42.20
CA PHE A 109 18.30 13.79 -41.67
C PHE A 109 18.12 12.51 -42.50
N ILE A 110 16.94 12.32 -43.11
CA ILE A 110 16.56 11.07 -43.79
C ILE A 110 16.59 11.23 -45.32
N TYR A 111 16.74 12.46 -45.86
CA TYR A 111 16.75 12.77 -47.30
C TYR A 111 15.53 12.23 -48.08
N PHE A 112 14.40 12.01 -47.39
CA PHE A 112 13.15 11.52 -47.97
C PHE A 112 11.99 12.45 -47.58
N ASP A 113 11.19 12.85 -48.58
CA ASP A 113 9.94 13.56 -48.39
C ASP A 113 8.82 12.55 -48.09
N LEU A 114 8.37 12.50 -46.85
CA LEU A 114 7.30 11.58 -46.43
C LEU A 114 5.92 12.24 -46.62
N PRO A 115 4.91 11.51 -47.13
CA PRO A 115 3.55 12.00 -47.19
C PRO A 115 2.98 12.41 -45.81
N ALA A 116 2.18 13.47 -45.76
CA ALA A 116 1.56 13.98 -44.54
C ALA A 116 0.78 12.92 -43.73
N TRP A 117 0.18 11.91 -44.40
CA TRP A 117 -0.55 10.83 -43.72
C TRP A 117 0.35 9.94 -42.86
N ILE A 118 1.64 9.79 -43.21
CA ILE A 118 2.59 9.02 -42.41
C ILE A 118 2.81 9.71 -41.06
N PHE A 119 2.97 11.04 -41.07
CA PHE A 119 3.09 11.83 -39.85
C PHE A 119 1.81 11.75 -39.00
N MET A 120 0.63 11.90 -39.62
CA MET A 120 -0.67 11.76 -38.92
C MET A 120 -0.82 10.38 -38.26
N ALA A 121 -0.53 9.30 -39.00
CA ALA A 121 -0.58 7.94 -38.48
C ALA A 121 0.42 7.73 -37.34
N THR A 122 1.63 8.26 -37.47
CA THR A 122 2.68 8.16 -36.45
C THR A 122 2.28 8.88 -35.17
N TYR A 123 1.75 10.10 -35.25
CA TYR A 123 1.27 10.84 -34.07
C TYR A 123 0.06 10.15 -33.42
N ALA A 124 -0.87 9.61 -34.21
CA ALA A 124 -2.01 8.86 -33.69
C ALA A 124 -1.57 7.59 -32.93
N LEU A 125 -0.65 6.81 -33.51
CA LEU A 125 -0.09 5.62 -32.85
C LEU A 125 0.68 5.99 -31.57
N PHE A 126 1.47 7.05 -31.61
CA PHE A 126 2.19 7.56 -30.43
C PHE A 126 1.22 7.98 -29.31
N PHE A 127 0.15 8.68 -29.65
CA PHE A 127 -0.90 9.05 -28.70
C PHE A 127 -1.59 7.83 -28.08
N LEU A 128 -1.96 6.84 -28.90
CA LEU A 128 -2.55 5.59 -28.40
C LEU A 128 -1.61 4.84 -27.46
N ALA A 129 -0.31 4.80 -27.77
CA ALA A 129 0.69 4.23 -26.88
C ALA A 129 0.78 4.99 -25.54
N VAL A 130 0.70 6.32 -25.58
CA VAL A 130 0.68 7.14 -24.36
C VAL A 130 -0.58 6.87 -23.54
N VAL A 131 -1.76 6.83 -24.15
CA VAL A 131 -3.03 6.47 -23.50
C VAL A 131 -2.93 5.07 -22.86
N TYR A 132 -2.36 4.10 -23.57
CA TYR A 132 -2.11 2.76 -23.02
C TYR A 132 -1.22 2.82 -21.77
N THR A 133 -0.16 3.63 -21.77
CA THR A 133 0.67 3.77 -20.56
C THR A 133 -0.08 4.40 -19.39
N TRP A 134 -1.10 5.25 -19.62
CA TRP A 134 -1.91 5.84 -18.56
C TRP A 134 -2.81 4.81 -17.88
N TRP A 135 -3.29 3.82 -18.64
CA TRP A 135 -4.00 2.68 -18.08
C TRP A 135 -3.03 1.69 -17.40
N ARG A 136 -1.92 1.35 -18.05
CA ARG A 136 -0.99 0.31 -17.60
C ARG A 136 -0.14 0.74 -16.38
N TRP A 137 0.21 2.02 -16.29
CA TRP A 137 0.96 2.65 -15.19
C TRP A 137 0.34 4.02 -14.87
N PRO A 138 -0.78 4.04 -14.12
CA PRO A 138 -1.53 5.26 -13.90
C PRO A 138 -0.75 6.28 -13.06
N PRO A 139 -0.88 7.60 -13.35
CA PRO A 139 -0.24 8.63 -12.54
C PRO A 139 -0.76 8.58 -11.10
N ARG A 140 0.14 8.79 -10.13
CA ARG A 140 -0.25 8.96 -8.73
C ARG A 140 -0.89 10.35 -8.59
N MET A 141 -2.21 10.42 -8.54
CA MET A 141 -2.93 11.70 -8.47
C MET A 141 -2.65 12.40 -7.13
N LEU A 142 -1.95 13.54 -7.17
CA LEU A 142 -1.71 14.40 -5.99
C LEU A 142 -2.99 14.89 -5.30
N ALA A 143 -4.16 14.80 -5.95
CA ALA A 143 -5.41 15.39 -5.48
C ALA A 143 -6.12 14.58 -4.38
N ALA A 144 -6.11 13.24 -4.47
CA ALA A 144 -6.66 12.38 -3.41
C ALA A 144 -5.80 12.46 -2.14
N ARG A 145 -4.47 12.44 -2.33
CA ARG A 145 -3.46 12.61 -1.28
C ARG A 145 -3.61 13.94 -0.53
N ARG A 146 -3.77 15.07 -1.24
CA ARG A 146 -3.93 16.39 -0.61
C ARG A 146 -5.21 16.55 0.21
N ARG A 147 -6.35 15.96 -0.20
CA ARG A 147 -7.59 16.01 0.60
C ARG A 147 -7.48 15.21 1.89
N TYR A 148 -6.91 14.02 1.82
CA TYR A 148 -6.64 13.18 2.99
C TYR A 148 -5.64 13.85 3.94
N GLU A 149 -4.48 14.30 3.42
CA GLU A 149 -3.46 15.03 4.18
C GLU A 149 -4.02 16.30 4.81
N SER A 150 -4.86 17.09 4.11
CA SER A 150 -5.46 18.32 4.66
C SER A 150 -6.44 18.07 5.82
N ARG A 151 -7.22 16.96 5.77
CA ARG A 151 -8.14 16.57 6.85
C ARG A 151 -7.38 16.02 8.06
N LEU A 152 -6.35 15.21 7.82
CA LEU A 152 -5.43 14.74 8.85
C LEU A 152 -4.68 15.87 9.53
N TYR A 153 -4.20 16.85 8.75
CA TYR A 153 -3.49 18.02 9.25
C TYR A 153 -4.38 18.92 10.13
N MET A 154 -5.65 19.13 9.75
CA MET A 154 -6.61 19.85 10.60
C MET A 154 -6.90 19.13 11.93
N LYS A 155 -7.05 17.80 11.91
CA LYS A 155 -7.30 17.02 13.12
C LYS A 155 -6.06 16.96 14.03
N PHE A 156 -4.86 17.02 13.44
CA PHE A 156 -3.57 17.01 14.14
C PHE A 156 -3.31 18.29 14.95
N SER A 157 -3.77 19.45 14.48
CA SER A 157 -3.52 20.71 15.20
C SER A 157 -4.24 20.84 16.54
N GLU A 158 -5.21 19.97 16.84
CA GLU A 158 -5.98 20.00 18.10
C GLU A 158 -5.42 19.08 19.20
N GLY A 159 -4.40 18.26 18.91
CA GLY A 159 -3.85 17.27 19.86
C GLY A 159 -4.83 16.12 20.17
N TYR A 160 -4.34 15.03 20.77
CA TYR A 160 -5.23 13.96 21.22
C TYR A 160 -6.01 14.43 22.47
N PRO A 161 -7.32 14.14 22.61
CA PRO A 161 -8.17 14.75 23.63
C PRO A 161 -7.95 14.23 25.06
N ILE A 162 -6.90 13.46 25.32
CA ILE A 162 -6.55 12.91 26.65
C ILE A 162 -5.05 13.08 26.87
N GLY A 163 -4.69 13.53 28.07
CA GLY A 163 -3.31 13.80 28.47
C GLY A 163 -2.85 15.21 28.13
N SER A 164 -1.58 15.48 28.45
CA SER A 164 -0.92 16.76 28.16
C SER A 164 0.25 16.53 27.22
N PRO A 165 0.46 17.37 26.18
CA PRO A 165 1.58 17.21 25.27
C PRO A 165 2.93 17.10 26.00
N GLY A 166 3.72 16.08 25.67
CA GLY A 166 5.04 15.85 26.28
C GLY A 166 5.01 15.16 27.65
N ILE A 167 3.84 14.85 28.21
CA ILE A 167 3.69 14.18 29.50
C ILE A 167 3.04 12.80 29.28
N PRO A 168 3.72 11.70 29.60
CA PRO A 168 3.12 10.37 29.51
C PRO A 168 1.88 10.23 30.39
N TRP A 169 0.92 9.41 29.96
CA TRP A 169 -0.29 9.13 30.71
C TRP A 169 0.00 8.42 32.04
N GLY A 170 -0.63 8.91 33.11
CA GLY A 170 -0.79 8.17 34.35
C GLY A 170 -2.09 7.37 34.37
N ASP A 171 -2.43 6.84 35.54
CA ASP A 171 -3.62 6.01 35.73
C ASP A 171 -4.93 6.77 35.45
N ASN A 172 -4.94 8.09 35.72
CA ASN A 172 -6.12 8.92 35.48
C ASN A 172 -6.44 9.06 33.98
N GLU A 173 -5.43 9.28 33.14
CA GLU A 173 -5.57 9.37 31.69
C GLU A 173 -5.94 8.03 31.09
N LYS A 174 -5.30 6.93 31.53
CA LYS A 174 -5.66 5.57 31.10
C LYS A 174 -7.10 5.22 31.45
N ALA A 175 -7.53 5.52 32.68
CA ALA A 175 -8.92 5.33 33.10
C ALA A 175 -9.89 6.22 32.32
N ALA A 176 -9.49 7.45 31.98
CA ALA A 176 -10.30 8.34 31.13
C ALA A 176 -10.42 7.81 29.70
N TRP A 177 -9.35 7.25 29.13
CA TRP A 177 -9.36 6.58 27.84
C TRP A 177 -10.27 5.35 27.87
N LEU A 178 -10.14 4.48 28.88
CA LEU A 178 -10.96 3.29 29.02
C LEU A 178 -12.45 3.63 29.11
N ARG A 179 -12.81 4.69 29.87
CA ARG A 179 -14.19 5.19 29.98
C ARG A 179 -14.79 5.71 28.68
N LYS A 180 -14.02 5.94 27.62
CA LYS A 180 -14.54 6.29 26.29
C LYS A 180 -14.88 5.06 25.43
N GLN A 181 -14.35 3.89 25.79
CA GLN A 181 -14.51 2.68 24.99
C GLN A 181 -15.89 2.06 25.19
N ARG A 182 -16.51 1.59 24.10
CA ARG A 182 -17.84 0.99 24.11
C ARG A 182 -17.84 -0.22 23.20
N LYS A 183 -18.58 -1.26 23.58
CA LYS A 183 -18.89 -2.39 22.71
C LYS A 183 -19.63 -1.90 21.45
N ARG A 184 -19.12 -2.26 20.27
CA ARG A 184 -19.66 -1.92 18.94
C ARG A 184 -20.04 -3.15 18.12
N ARG A 185 -19.43 -4.30 18.43
CA ARG A 185 -19.73 -5.60 17.84
C ARG A 185 -19.62 -6.70 18.89
N SER A 186 -19.99 -7.93 18.54
CA SER A 186 -20.12 -9.03 19.50
C SER A 186 -19.14 -10.15 19.17
N TYR A 187 -18.16 -10.34 20.05
CA TYR A 187 -17.21 -11.45 19.99
C TYR A 187 -17.94 -12.80 20.00
N THR A 188 -18.94 -12.94 20.86
CA THR A 188 -19.74 -14.16 20.96
C THR A 188 -20.49 -14.47 19.66
N GLN A 189 -21.10 -13.45 19.05
CA GLN A 189 -21.88 -13.63 17.82
C GLN A 189 -20.97 -13.85 16.62
N ASP A 190 -19.91 -13.07 16.47
CA ASP A 190 -19.11 -13.03 15.25
C ASP A 190 -18.00 -14.08 15.23
N VAL A 191 -17.52 -14.51 16.41
CA VAL A 191 -16.35 -15.38 16.56
C VAL A 191 -16.71 -16.69 17.26
N VAL A 192 -17.22 -16.64 18.50
CA VAL A 192 -17.46 -17.87 19.29
C VAL A 192 -18.46 -18.79 18.59
N SER A 193 -19.56 -18.24 18.05
CA SER A 193 -20.55 -19.03 17.32
C SER A 193 -19.97 -19.83 16.14
N ARG A 194 -18.98 -19.25 15.45
CA ARG A 194 -18.27 -19.89 14.33
C ARG A 194 -17.27 -20.94 14.83
N ILE A 195 -16.57 -20.65 15.92
CA ILE A 195 -15.68 -21.61 16.59
C ILE A 195 -16.46 -22.84 17.08
N ASP A 196 -17.65 -22.65 17.65
CA ASP A 196 -18.47 -23.76 18.12
C ASP A 196 -18.92 -24.69 16.97
N ALA A 197 -19.23 -24.13 15.80
CA ALA A 197 -19.52 -24.91 14.60
C ALA A 197 -18.31 -25.76 14.14
N LEU A 198 -17.07 -25.30 14.40
CA LEU A 198 -15.84 -26.01 14.02
C LEU A 198 -15.56 -27.25 14.90
N ARG A 199 -16.20 -27.40 16.07
CA ARG A 199 -16.01 -28.55 16.98
C ARG A 199 -16.29 -29.90 16.31
N ALA A 200 -17.15 -29.94 15.30
CA ALA A 200 -17.42 -31.14 14.53
C ALA A 200 -16.16 -31.67 13.82
N HIS A 201 -15.28 -30.77 13.37
CA HIS A 201 -14.15 -31.09 12.49
C HIS A 201 -12.78 -30.90 13.16
N TYR A 202 -12.70 -30.10 14.22
CA TYR A 202 -11.47 -29.72 14.91
C TYR A 202 -11.55 -29.96 16.41
N ASP A 203 -10.41 -30.07 17.05
CA ASP A 203 -10.31 -30.04 18.51
C ASP A 203 -10.26 -28.58 18.95
N VAL A 204 -11.28 -28.15 19.69
CA VAL A 204 -11.44 -26.75 20.13
C VAL A 204 -11.28 -26.69 21.64
N GLU A 205 -10.31 -25.91 22.09
CA GLU A 205 -9.91 -25.77 23.50
C GLU A 205 -10.06 -24.30 23.94
N VAL A 206 -10.57 -24.07 25.15
CA VAL A 206 -10.41 -22.76 25.82
C VAL A 206 -9.03 -22.77 26.47
N TYR A 207 -8.11 -21.94 25.97
CA TYR A 207 -6.73 -21.91 26.49
C TYR A 207 -6.54 -20.91 27.63
N GLY A 208 -7.48 -19.99 27.81
CA GLY A 208 -7.43 -18.97 28.85
C GLY A 208 -8.72 -18.18 28.94
N VAL A 209 -8.81 -17.35 29.98
CA VAL A 209 -9.89 -16.40 30.18
C VAL A 209 -9.27 -15.07 30.55
N LEU A 210 -9.68 -13.99 29.88
CA LEU A 210 -9.34 -12.62 30.25
C LEU A 210 -10.35 -12.12 31.28
N PRO A 211 -9.94 -11.90 32.55
CA PRO A 211 -10.83 -11.55 33.66
C PRO A 211 -11.14 -10.04 33.66
N TYR A 212 -11.77 -9.54 32.60
CA TYR A 212 -12.09 -8.12 32.47
C TYR A 212 -13.45 -7.73 33.08
N SER A 213 -14.18 -8.65 33.71
CA SER A 213 -15.47 -8.40 34.34
C SER A 213 -15.44 -7.23 35.34
N GLU A 214 -14.38 -7.11 36.15
CA GLU A 214 -14.24 -6.00 37.10
C GLU A 214 -13.99 -4.65 36.41
N GLN A 215 -13.27 -4.63 35.28
CA GLN A 215 -12.83 -3.41 34.59
C GLN A 215 -13.85 -2.91 33.56
N VAL A 216 -14.44 -3.83 32.80
CA VAL A 216 -15.29 -3.53 31.63
C VAL A 216 -16.58 -4.37 31.57
N GLY A 217 -16.87 -5.17 32.61
CA GLY A 217 -18.16 -5.84 32.79
C GLY A 217 -18.34 -7.16 32.03
N THR A 218 -17.27 -7.72 31.45
CA THR A 218 -17.32 -9.03 30.75
C THR A 218 -15.97 -9.73 30.82
N ASP A 219 -15.97 -11.02 31.13
CA ASP A 219 -14.81 -11.90 30.94
C ASP A 219 -14.84 -12.51 29.54
N TYR A 220 -13.66 -12.78 28.98
CA TYR A 220 -13.57 -13.33 27.62
C TYR A 220 -12.79 -14.65 27.61
N GLU A 221 -13.45 -15.72 27.19
CA GLU A 221 -12.78 -16.98 26.88
C GLU A 221 -11.94 -16.83 25.62
N LEU A 222 -10.73 -17.40 25.63
CA LEU A 222 -9.84 -17.44 24.49
C LEU A 222 -9.74 -18.86 23.97
N PHE A 223 -9.89 -19.02 22.65
CA PHE A 223 -10.01 -20.32 22.02
C PHE A 223 -8.81 -20.66 21.13
N ALA A 224 -8.41 -21.92 21.17
CA ALA A 224 -7.49 -22.52 20.23
C ALA A 224 -8.25 -23.58 19.40
N VAL A 225 -8.00 -23.60 18.10
CA VAL A 225 -8.57 -24.60 17.18
C VAL A 225 -7.43 -25.42 16.57
N ARG A 226 -7.47 -26.73 16.80
CA ARG A 226 -6.45 -27.68 16.37
C ARG A 226 -7.02 -28.68 15.39
N SER A 227 -6.26 -29.01 14.35
CA SER A 227 -6.54 -30.19 13.52
C SER A 227 -6.54 -31.46 14.36
N LYS A 228 -7.38 -32.43 14.01
CA LYS A 228 -7.47 -33.71 14.72
C LYS A 228 -6.27 -34.61 14.37
N ASN A 229 -5.95 -35.55 15.25
CA ASN A 229 -4.95 -36.60 15.02
C ASN A 229 -3.53 -36.07 14.69
N TRP A 230 -3.00 -35.18 15.54
CA TRP A 230 -1.62 -34.73 15.40
C TRP A 230 -0.64 -35.89 15.42
N LEU A 231 0.39 -35.81 14.59
CA LEU A 231 1.48 -36.77 14.53
C LEU A 231 2.80 -36.04 14.77
N ASP A 232 3.66 -36.58 15.64
CA ASP A 232 4.97 -36.00 15.94
C ASP A 232 5.86 -35.86 14.69
N SER A 233 5.67 -36.74 13.70
CA SER A 233 6.38 -36.70 12.41
C SER A 233 5.93 -35.55 11.48
N ARG A 234 4.82 -34.86 11.78
CA ARG A 234 4.31 -33.77 10.96
C ARG A 234 4.74 -32.42 11.52
N PRO A 235 5.22 -31.49 10.69
CA PRO A 235 5.52 -30.14 11.14
C PRO A 235 4.25 -29.42 11.62
N THR A 236 4.41 -28.64 12.69
CA THR A 236 3.32 -27.82 13.24
C THR A 236 3.35 -26.42 12.65
N ILE A 237 2.18 -25.91 12.27
CA ILE A 237 2.00 -24.53 11.81
C ILE A 237 1.07 -23.79 12.76
N LEU A 238 1.34 -22.50 12.94
CA LEU A 238 0.53 -21.59 13.74
C LEU A 238 -0.05 -20.49 12.86
N VAL A 239 -1.34 -20.22 13.04
CA VAL A 239 -1.99 -19.00 12.53
C VAL A 239 -2.57 -18.24 13.71
N THR A 240 -2.25 -16.96 13.84
CA THR A 240 -2.82 -16.06 14.85
C THR A 240 -3.64 -14.97 14.19
N GLY A 241 -4.78 -14.64 14.77
CA GLY A 241 -5.64 -13.55 14.33
C GLY A 241 -6.08 -12.70 15.51
N GLY A 242 -6.34 -11.42 15.25
CA GLY A 242 -6.88 -10.50 16.24
C GLY A 242 -5.96 -10.27 17.44
N VAL A 243 -4.64 -10.25 17.25
CA VAL A 243 -3.71 -9.69 18.24
C VAL A 243 -4.07 -8.22 18.48
N HIS A 244 -4.39 -7.48 17.43
CA HIS A 244 -5.17 -6.26 17.55
C HIS A 244 -6.62 -6.56 17.19
N GLY A 245 -7.53 -6.37 18.14
CA GLY A 245 -8.92 -6.79 17.93
C GLY A 245 -9.66 -5.93 16.90
N TYR A 246 -9.29 -4.67 16.67
CA TYR A 246 -9.92 -3.83 15.65
C TYR A 246 -9.68 -4.33 14.21
N GLU A 247 -8.63 -5.12 14.00
CA GLU A 247 -8.21 -5.69 12.72
C GLU A 247 -9.07 -6.92 12.39
N THR A 248 -10.28 -6.61 11.97
CA THR A 248 -11.38 -7.51 11.63
C THR A 248 -10.99 -8.65 10.70
N SER A 249 -10.31 -8.35 9.59
CA SER A 249 -10.02 -9.41 8.60
C SER A 249 -9.02 -10.42 9.15
N GLY A 250 -8.15 -10.06 10.09
CA GLY A 250 -7.27 -11.01 10.76
C GLY A 250 -8.06 -12.09 11.52
N VAL A 251 -9.07 -11.68 12.29
CA VAL A 251 -9.96 -12.60 13.01
C VAL A 251 -10.79 -13.44 12.06
N LEU A 252 -11.50 -12.78 11.14
CA LEU A 252 -12.44 -13.47 10.25
C LEU A 252 -11.71 -14.31 9.19
N GLY A 253 -10.49 -13.94 8.80
CA GLY A 253 -9.60 -14.69 7.91
C GLY A 253 -9.08 -15.97 8.55
N ALA A 254 -8.68 -15.92 9.83
CA ALA A 254 -8.32 -17.13 10.57
C ALA A 254 -9.48 -18.14 10.64
N LEU A 255 -10.70 -17.66 10.90
CA LEU A 255 -11.90 -18.48 10.88
C LEU A 255 -12.23 -19.01 9.47
N ALA A 256 -12.20 -18.15 8.46
CA ALA A 256 -12.47 -18.53 7.08
C ALA A 256 -11.47 -19.60 6.59
N PHE A 257 -10.20 -19.50 6.99
CA PHE A 257 -9.19 -20.53 6.70
C PHE A 257 -9.60 -21.90 7.26
N LEU A 258 -10.00 -21.95 8.54
CA LEU A 258 -10.46 -23.18 9.21
C LEU A 258 -11.71 -23.78 8.54
N GLU A 259 -12.65 -22.92 8.17
CA GLU A 259 -13.95 -23.30 7.60
C GLU A 259 -13.83 -23.82 6.16
N THR A 260 -12.82 -23.40 5.41
CA THR A 260 -12.78 -23.63 3.94
C THR A 260 -11.64 -24.53 3.49
N VAL A 261 -10.39 -24.22 3.87
CA VAL A 261 -9.20 -24.81 3.23
C VAL A 261 -8.27 -25.55 4.18
N ALA A 262 -8.32 -25.29 5.49
CA ALA A 262 -7.41 -25.89 6.46
C ALA A 262 -7.44 -27.43 6.44
N ALA A 263 -8.61 -28.04 6.20
CA ALA A 263 -8.78 -29.49 6.07
C ALA A 263 -7.86 -30.14 5.01
N GLN A 264 -7.56 -29.41 3.92
CA GLN A 264 -6.73 -29.90 2.82
C GLN A 264 -5.25 -30.06 3.23
N TYR A 265 -4.82 -29.34 4.27
CA TYR A 265 -3.43 -29.30 4.72
C TYR A 265 -3.15 -30.25 5.90
N GLN A 266 -4.18 -30.82 6.53
CA GLN A 266 -4.04 -31.69 7.72
C GLN A 266 -3.27 -32.99 7.42
N ALA A 267 -3.19 -33.41 6.15
CA ALA A 267 -2.36 -34.55 5.75
C ALA A 267 -0.85 -34.27 5.87
N HIS A 268 -0.46 -33.00 5.81
CA HIS A 268 0.93 -32.54 5.77
C HIS A 268 1.38 -31.83 7.05
N PHE A 269 0.46 -31.14 7.73
CA PHE A 269 0.78 -30.29 8.88
C PHE A 269 -0.13 -30.58 10.07
N ASN A 270 0.42 -30.45 11.27
CA ASN A 270 -0.35 -30.22 12.48
C ASN A 270 -0.76 -28.73 12.49
N VAL A 271 -2.03 -28.45 12.24
CA VAL A 271 -2.58 -27.09 12.19
C VAL A 271 -3.04 -26.64 13.58
N LEU A 272 -2.54 -25.50 14.04
CA LEU A 272 -3.00 -24.76 15.22
C LEU A 272 -3.40 -23.33 14.82
N VAL A 273 -4.58 -22.88 15.26
CA VAL A 273 -5.08 -21.53 15.01
C VAL A 273 -5.57 -20.90 16.31
N LEU A 274 -5.11 -19.68 16.61
CA LEU A 274 -5.65 -18.81 17.66
C LEU A 274 -6.40 -17.65 16.97
N PRO A 275 -7.70 -17.78 16.69
CA PRO A 275 -8.41 -16.90 15.76
C PRO A 275 -8.67 -15.50 16.29
N CYS A 276 -8.69 -15.30 17.61
CA CYS A 276 -8.89 -13.98 18.21
C CYS A 276 -8.20 -13.90 19.57
N ILE A 277 -7.01 -13.30 19.60
CA ILE A 277 -6.20 -13.15 20.82
C ILE A 277 -6.74 -12.04 21.73
N SER A 278 -7.32 -10.97 21.16
CA SER A 278 -7.81 -9.78 21.89
C SER A 278 -9.30 -9.51 21.66
N PRO A 279 -10.20 -10.32 22.25
CA PRO A 279 -11.65 -10.23 22.04
C PRO A 279 -12.26 -8.92 22.55
N TRP A 280 -11.74 -8.32 23.62
CA TRP A 280 -12.19 -6.99 24.06
C TRP A 280 -11.86 -5.90 23.04
N GLY A 281 -10.64 -5.93 22.50
CA GLY A 281 -10.23 -5.04 21.40
C GLY A 281 -11.11 -5.26 20.16
N TYR A 282 -11.57 -6.50 19.93
CA TYR A 282 -12.50 -6.82 18.85
C TYR A 282 -13.84 -6.16 19.11
N GLU A 283 -14.47 -6.38 20.26
CA GLU A 283 -15.77 -5.80 20.56
C GLU A 283 -15.77 -4.27 20.56
N THR A 284 -14.68 -3.64 21.00
CA THR A 284 -14.59 -2.18 21.16
C THR A 284 -13.96 -1.45 19.98
N ILE A 285 -13.41 -2.18 19.00
CA ILE A 285 -12.63 -1.65 17.87
C ILE A 285 -11.41 -0.87 18.40
N ASN A 286 -10.56 -1.57 19.14
CA ASN A 286 -9.32 -1.03 19.70
C ASN A 286 -8.08 -1.85 19.37
N ARG A 287 -6.95 -1.12 19.29
CA ARG A 287 -5.59 -1.68 19.21
C ARG A 287 -5.10 -2.18 20.56
N TRP A 288 -5.37 -1.44 21.63
CA TRP A 288 -4.94 -1.78 22.98
C TRP A 288 -5.96 -2.64 23.72
N ASN A 289 -5.53 -3.21 24.85
CA ASN A 289 -6.40 -3.84 25.85
C ASN A 289 -6.93 -2.81 26.88
N PRO A 290 -7.77 -3.22 27.86
CA PRO A 290 -8.32 -2.30 28.86
C PRO A 290 -7.29 -1.50 29.66
N ASP A 291 -6.07 -2.03 29.82
CA ASP A 291 -4.97 -1.40 30.54
C ASP A 291 -4.16 -0.41 29.68
N ALA A 292 -4.65 -0.12 28.46
CA ALA A 292 -3.98 0.67 27.44
C ALA A 292 -2.60 0.11 27.03
N VAL A 293 -2.45 -1.22 27.05
CA VAL A 293 -1.26 -1.95 26.60
C VAL A 293 -1.49 -2.48 25.19
N ASP A 294 -0.45 -2.46 24.35
CA ASP A 294 -0.47 -3.01 23.00
C ASP A 294 -0.09 -4.51 23.04
N PRO A 295 -1.02 -5.45 22.74
CA PRO A 295 -0.72 -6.87 22.76
C PRO A 295 0.41 -7.25 21.78
N ASN A 296 0.51 -6.58 20.62
CA ASN A 296 1.56 -6.84 19.63
C ASN A 296 2.89 -6.11 19.94
N ARG A 297 3.07 -5.66 21.18
CA ARG A 297 4.37 -5.27 21.77
C ARG A 297 4.64 -6.03 23.07
N SER A 298 3.87 -7.09 23.31
CA SER A 298 3.82 -7.81 24.58
C SER A 298 4.22 -9.28 24.46
N PHE A 299 4.69 -9.74 23.30
CA PHE A 299 5.22 -11.10 23.13
C PHE A 299 6.69 -11.17 23.58
N THR A 300 6.90 -10.89 24.87
CA THR A 300 8.19 -10.89 25.55
C THR A 300 8.10 -11.75 26.82
N GLU A 301 9.21 -11.97 27.51
CA GLU A 301 9.22 -12.71 28.79
C GLU A 301 8.35 -12.03 29.86
N ASP A 302 8.37 -10.70 29.92
CA ASP A 302 7.57 -9.91 30.87
C ASP A 302 6.06 -9.94 30.55
N ALA A 303 5.70 -10.23 29.29
CA ALA A 303 4.34 -10.35 28.77
C ALA A 303 3.33 -9.32 29.35
N PRO A 304 3.52 -8.00 29.12
CA PRO A 304 2.73 -6.96 29.78
C PRO A 304 1.23 -6.94 29.42
N ALA A 305 0.80 -7.69 28.39
CA ALA A 305 -0.60 -7.94 28.07
C ALA A 305 -0.95 -9.41 28.36
N GLN A 306 -2.03 -9.64 29.12
CA GLN A 306 -2.52 -10.99 29.44
C GLN A 306 -2.88 -11.78 28.17
N GLU A 307 -3.32 -11.10 27.12
CA GLU A 307 -3.59 -11.71 25.82
C GLU A 307 -2.36 -12.41 25.24
N ALA A 308 -1.21 -11.73 25.24
CA ALA A 308 0.05 -12.28 24.77
C ALA A 308 0.55 -13.37 25.72
N GLN A 309 0.46 -13.16 27.03
CA GLN A 309 0.88 -14.12 28.05
C GLN A 309 0.18 -15.48 27.89
N LEU A 310 -1.16 -15.48 27.79
CA LEU A 310 -1.96 -16.69 27.66
C LEU A 310 -1.69 -17.40 26.33
N ALA A 311 -1.54 -16.66 25.24
CA ALA A 311 -1.21 -17.22 23.93
C ALA A 311 0.18 -17.87 23.93
N MET A 312 1.20 -17.20 24.47
CA MET A 312 2.56 -17.74 24.60
C MET A 312 2.60 -19.00 25.46
N ALA A 313 1.94 -18.98 26.62
CA ALA A 313 1.88 -20.14 27.52
C ALA A 313 1.22 -21.36 26.85
N TYR A 314 0.14 -21.12 26.09
CA TYR A 314 -0.53 -22.18 25.35
C TYR A 314 0.35 -22.75 24.22
N VAL A 315 0.93 -21.90 23.39
CA VAL A 315 1.80 -22.34 22.28
C VAL A 315 3.02 -23.07 22.80
N ALA A 316 3.71 -22.56 23.82
CA ALA A 316 4.88 -23.22 24.40
C ALA A 316 4.57 -24.63 24.93
N LYS A 317 3.36 -24.85 25.48
CA LYS A 317 2.94 -26.14 26.00
C LYS A 317 2.50 -27.12 24.91
N HIS A 318 1.79 -26.63 23.88
CA HIS A 318 1.11 -27.51 22.92
C HIS A 318 1.82 -27.61 21.57
N ALA A 319 2.62 -26.62 21.19
CA ALA A 319 3.34 -26.55 19.93
C ALA A 319 4.73 -25.89 20.12
N PRO A 320 5.63 -26.49 20.93
CA PRO A 320 6.94 -25.91 21.25
C PRO A 320 7.86 -25.78 20.03
N GLU A 321 7.65 -26.61 19.01
CA GLU A 321 8.39 -26.57 17.75
C GLU A 321 7.43 -26.24 16.60
N LEU A 322 7.57 -25.01 16.07
CA LEU A 322 6.80 -24.52 14.94
C LEU A 322 7.66 -24.49 13.69
N LEU A 323 7.12 -24.96 12.57
CA LEU A 323 7.72 -24.77 11.25
C LEU A 323 7.35 -23.41 10.67
N MET A 324 6.11 -22.98 10.85
CA MET A 324 5.58 -21.75 10.28
C MET A 324 4.67 -21.02 11.26
N HIS A 325 4.76 -19.69 11.28
CA HIS A 325 3.80 -18.83 11.96
C HIS A 325 3.39 -17.66 11.05
N ILE A 326 2.10 -17.58 10.73
CA ILE A 326 1.52 -16.42 10.03
C ILE A 326 0.59 -15.70 10.99
N ASP A 327 0.88 -14.43 11.23
CA ASP A 327 0.12 -13.55 12.10
C ASP A 327 -0.69 -12.55 11.27
N LEU A 328 -2.00 -12.53 11.46
CA LEU A 328 -2.92 -11.86 10.56
C LEU A 328 -3.29 -10.46 11.05
N HIS A 329 -2.83 -9.43 10.34
CA HIS A 329 -3.01 -8.03 10.70
C HIS A 329 -3.60 -7.18 9.56
N GLU A 330 -3.99 -5.95 9.90
CA GLU A 330 -4.46 -4.91 9.00
C GLU A 330 -3.82 -3.56 9.34
N THR A 331 -3.54 -2.76 8.32
CA THR A 331 -3.25 -1.33 8.47
C THR A 331 -4.47 -0.54 8.03
N THR A 332 -4.92 0.44 8.82
CA THR A 332 -6.18 1.16 8.59
C THR A 332 -6.00 2.68 8.60
N ASP A 333 -6.99 3.42 8.12
CA ASP A 333 -7.06 4.88 8.30
C ASP A 333 -7.15 5.27 9.79
N THR A 334 -7.67 4.40 10.65
CA THR A 334 -7.76 4.64 12.09
C THR A 334 -6.42 4.52 12.81
N ASP A 335 -5.41 3.87 12.22
CA ASP A 335 -4.02 3.99 12.72
C ASP A 335 -3.56 5.44 12.73
N ASN A 336 -3.81 6.17 11.65
CA ASN A 336 -3.40 7.57 11.54
C ASN A 336 -4.36 8.54 12.25
N THR A 337 -5.65 8.23 12.30
CA THR A 337 -6.68 9.15 12.80
C THR A 337 -7.08 8.96 14.26
N GLU A 338 -6.69 7.83 14.88
CA GLU A 338 -6.99 7.46 16.26
C GLU A 338 -5.76 6.86 17.00
N PHE A 339 -5.21 5.73 16.54
CA PHE A 339 -4.29 4.93 17.36
C PHE A 339 -2.88 5.50 17.50
N ARG A 340 -2.23 5.96 16.42
CA ARG A 340 -0.90 6.60 16.49
C ARG A 340 -0.95 7.93 17.27
N PRO A 341 -1.97 8.80 17.07
CA PRO A 341 -2.15 9.96 17.94
C PRO A 341 -2.34 9.60 19.42
N ALA A 342 -3.16 8.58 19.71
CA ALA A 342 -3.37 8.10 21.08
C ALA A 342 -2.06 7.59 21.69
N LEU A 343 -1.27 6.81 20.93
CA LEU A 343 0.02 6.28 21.36
C LEU A 343 1.01 7.39 21.71
N ALA A 344 1.12 8.40 20.84
CA ALA A 344 2.00 9.52 21.11
C ALA A 344 1.57 10.30 22.36
N ALA A 345 0.27 10.52 22.55
CA ALA A 345 -0.25 11.15 23.76
C ALA A 345 -0.01 10.31 25.02
N ARG A 346 -0.20 8.98 24.93
CA ARG A 346 0.04 8.03 26.02
C ARG A 346 1.51 8.03 26.43
N ASP A 347 2.42 8.07 25.47
CA ASP A 347 3.85 7.95 25.71
C ASP A 347 4.52 9.32 25.93
N GLY A 348 3.76 10.42 25.86
CA GLY A 348 4.31 11.78 25.97
C GLY A 348 5.26 12.15 24.82
N THR A 349 5.07 11.54 23.65
CA THR A 349 5.92 11.73 22.46
C THR A 349 5.19 12.52 21.38
N VAL A 350 5.92 12.90 20.34
CA VAL A 350 5.34 13.56 19.16
C VAL A 350 4.96 12.50 18.14
N ASN A 351 3.70 12.49 17.71
CA ASN A 351 3.29 11.66 16.60
C ASN A 351 3.85 12.20 15.28
N THR A 352 4.54 11.35 14.53
CA THR A 352 4.89 11.61 13.12
C THR A 352 4.18 10.57 12.26
N ASN A 353 2.98 10.89 11.80
CA ASN A 353 2.23 9.97 10.95
C ASN A 353 2.97 9.74 9.62
N TRP A 354 2.98 8.48 9.19
CA TRP A 354 3.38 8.10 7.84
C TRP A 354 2.16 7.97 6.93
N ASN A 355 2.38 7.89 5.62
CA ASN A 355 1.31 7.54 4.70
C ASN A 355 0.79 6.11 4.99
N ILE A 356 -0.53 5.91 4.90
CA ILE A 356 -1.10 4.56 4.91
C ILE A 356 -0.84 3.94 3.53
N PRO A 357 -0.18 2.77 3.43
CA PRO A 357 0.04 2.12 2.15
C PRO A 357 -1.28 1.65 1.53
N ASP A 358 -1.54 2.02 0.28
CA ASP A 358 -2.75 1.56 -0.44
C ASP A 358 -2.55 0.16 -1.00
N GLY A 359 -2.88 -0.86 -0.21
CA GLY A 359 -2.91 -2.27 -0.59
C GLY A 359 -2.30 -3.19 0.46
N PHE A 360 -2.25 -4.48 0.13
CA PHE A 360 -1.67 -5.50 1.00
C PHE A 360 -0.14 -5.43 1.04
N TYR A 361 0.48 -5.62 2.19
CA TYR A 361 1.92 -5.88 2.32
C TYR A 361 2.22 -6.88 3.43
N LEU A 362 3.50 -7.26 3.56
CA LEU A 362 3.98 -8.17 4.59
C LEU A 362 5.04 -7.48 5.45
N VAL A 363 5.07 -7.88 6.72
CA VAL A 363 6.18 -7.65 7.63
C VAL A 363 6.89 -8.98 7.85
N GLY A 364 8.10 -9.10 7.31
CA GLY A 364 9.00 -10.23 7.57
C GLY A 364 9.90 -9.97 8.80
N ASP A 365 10.52 -11.03 9.32
CA ASP A 365 11.47 -10.87 10.43
C ASP A 365 12.85 -10.51 9.90
N THR A 366 13.44 -9.44 10.42
CA THR A 366 14.82 -9.03 10.12
C THR A 366 15.81 -10.17 10.39
N GLU A 367 15.61 -10.96 11.44
CA GLU A 367 16.51 -12.06 11.80
C GLU A 367 16.27 -13.32 10.96
N ARG A 368 15.07 -13.46 10.37
CA ARG A 368 14.64 -14.61 9.55
C ARG A 368 13.95 -14.14 8.26
N PRO A 369 14.66 -13.46 7.32
CA PRO A 369 14.05 -12.75 6.19
C PRO A 369 13.20 -13.60 5.24
N THR A 370 13.61 -14.85 4.99
CA THR A 370 12.91 -15.84 4.15
C THR A 370 12.27 -15.26 2.86
N PRO A 371 13.03 -14.58 1.99
CA PRO A 371 12.46 -13.75 0.91
C PRO A 371 11.60 -14.54 -0.09
N ASP A 372 11.95 -15.80 -0.40
CA ASP A 372 11.17 -16.66 -1.29
C ASP A 372 9.83 -17.10 -0.67
N PHE A 373 9.78 -17.29 0.64
CA PHE A 373 8.55 -17.56 1.39
C PHE A 373 7.62 -16.35 1.35
N GLN A 374 8.13 -15.15 1.69
CA GLN A 374 7.35 -13.91 1.60
C GLN A 374 6.83 -13.66 0.17
N LYS A 375 7.67 -13.93 -0.84
CA LYS A 375 7.29 -13.82 -2.26
C LYS A 375 6.22 -14.84 -2.65
N ALA A 376 6.26 -16.06 -2.10
CA ALA A 376 5.22 -17.06 -2.33
C ALA A 376 3.86 -16.62 -1.76
N ILE A 377 3.86 -16.04 -0.55
CA ILE A 377 2.68 -15.41 0.07
C ILE A 377 2.14 -14.31 -0.84
N LEU A 378 2.97 -13.33 -1.23
CA LEU A 378 2.54 -12.24 -2.12
C LEU A 378 2.02 -12.72 -3.48
N ASN A 379 2.63 -13.77 -4.04
CA ASN A 379 2.17 -14.35 -5.30
C ASN A 379 0.78 -15.00 -5.20
N SER A 380 0.42 -15.49 -4.01
CA SER A 380 -0.92 -15.98 -3.70
C SER A 380 -1.88 -14.81 -3.55
N VAL A 381 -1.54 -13.83 -2.69
CA VAL A 381 -2.41 -12.69 -2.34
C VAL A 381 -2.70 -11.77 -3.52
N LYS A 382 -1.72 -11.52 -4.40
CA LYS A 382 -1.89 -10.61 -5.56
C LYS A 382 -2.95 -11.08 -6.59
N LYS A 383 -3.46 -12.31 -6.44
CA LYS A 383 -4.56 -12.85 -7.25
C LYS A 383 -5.93 -12.42 -6.72
N VAL A 384 -5.98 -11.95 -5.47
CA VAL A 384 -7.19 -11.61 -4.71
C VAL A 384 -7.29 -10.10 -4.48
N THR A 385 -6.20 -9.45 -4.10
CA THR A 385 -6.17 -8.00 -3.83
C THR A 385 -4.89 -7.35 -4.37
N HIS A 386 -4.86 -6.03 -4.47
CA HIS A 386 -3.67 -5.30 -4.90
C HIS A 386 -2.61 -5.23 -3.79
N ILE A 387 -1.34 -5.28 -4.20
CA ILE A 387 -0.19 -5.17 -3.29
C ILE A 387 0.22 -3.70 -3.16
N ALA A 388 0.49 -3.24 -1.95
CA ALA A 388 0.89 -1.88 -1.67
C ALA A 388 2.16 -1.49 -2.44
N GLU A 389 2.13 -0.28 -3.02
CA GLU A 389 3.34 0.33 -3.56
C GLU A 389 4.01 1.20 -2.51
N ALA A 390 5.35 1.19 -2.49
CA ALA A 390 6.13 2.08 -1.66
C ALA A 390 5.90 3.56 -2.00
N ASP A 391 6.11 4.42 -1.01
CA ASP A 391 6.02 5.87 -1.15
C ASP A 391 7.21 6.46 -1.95
N GLU A 392 7.38 7.78 -1.93
CA GLU A 392 8.47 8.46 -2.66
C GLU A 392 9.86 8.21 -2.09
N ARG A 393 9.95 7.72 -0.85
CA ARG A 393 11.20 7.34 -0.18
C ARG A 393 11.50 5.85 -0.31
N ASN A 394 10.68 5.12 -1.08
CA ASN A 394 10.72 3.66 -1.18
C ASN A 394 10.48 2.99 0.18
N GLU A 395 9.58 3.54 0.98
CA GLU A 395 9.18 3.05 2.29
C GLU A 395 7.70 2.60 2.30
N LEU A 396 7.38 1.66 3.19
CA LEU A 396 6.02 1.38 3.66
C LEU A 396 6.00 1.70 5.15
N ILE A 397 5.03 2.50 5.60
CA ILE A 397 4.91 2.95 7.01
C ILE A 397 6.21 3.51 7.62
N GLY A 398 7.04 4.19 6.83
CA GLY A 398 8.31 4.76 7.27
C GLY A 398 9.46 3.75 7.37
N VAL A 399 9.27 2.52 6.87
CA VAL A 399 10.29 1.47 6.84
C VAL A 399 10.69 1.17 5.39
N PRO A 400 12.00 1.12 5.07
CA PRO A 400 12.46 0.79 3.73
C PRO A 400 11.94 -0.56 3.24
N VAL A 401 11.48 -0.59 2.00
CA VAL A 401 11.03 -1.81 1.34
C VAL A 401 12.23 -2.70 1.01
N GLU A 402 12.21 -3.94 1.49
CA GLU A 402 13.25 -4.94 1.21
C GLU A 402 13.03 -5.60 -0.15
N GLN A 403 11.79 -6.02 -0.40
CA GLN A 403 11.32 -6.45 -1.70
C GLN A 403 9.89 -5.96 -1.88
N PHE A 404 9.43 -5.88 -3.12
CA PHE A 404 8.10 -5.35 -3.42
C PHE A 404 6.99 -5.96 -2.54
N GLY A 405 6.33 -5.12 -1.75
CA GLY A 405 5.27 -5.52 -0.82
C GLY A 405 5.76 -6.11 0.50
N VAL A 406 7.04 -5.96 0.86
CA VAL A 406 7.63 -6.51 2.10
C VAL A 406 8.55 -5.49 2.76
N ILE A 407 8.34 -5.28 4.06
CA ILE A 407 9.27 -4.61 4.98
C ILE A 407 9.71 -5.59 6.07
N HIS A 408 10.76 -5.26 6.82
CA HIS A 408 11.22 -6.08 7.94
C HIS A 408 11.17 -5.35 9.28
N TYR A 409 10.81 -6.08 10.32
CA TYR A 409 10.95 -5.68 11.73
C TYR A 409 11.70 -6.77 12.50
N PRO A 410 12.48 -6.43 13.54
CA PRO A 410 13.08 -7.42 14.42
C PRO A 410 11.99 -7.97 15.36
N GLY A 411 11.29 -9.02 14.93
CA GLY A 411 10.02 -9.46 15.55
C GLY A 411 10.14 -9.75 17.04
N LYS A 412 11.16 -10.54 17.42
CA LYS A 412 11.43 -10.93 18.81
C LYS A 412 11.84 -9.74 19.67
N GLN A 413 12.76 -8.90 19.18
CA GLN A 413 13.22 -7.70 19.89
C GLN A 413 12.09 -6.68 20.11
N ALA A 414 11.20 -6.53 19.13
CA ALA A 414 10.08 -5.60 19.18
C ALA A 414 8.85 -6.15 19.93
N GLY A 415 8.90 -7.38 20.45
CA GLY A 415 7.79 -8.00 21.17
C GLY A 415 6.55 -8.26 20.29
N LEU A 416 6.77 -8.47 18.99
CA LEU A 416 5.70 -8.79 18.03
C LEU A 416 5.28 -10.25 18.17
N CYS A 417 4.02 -10.53 17.84
CA CYS A 417 3.47 -11.89 17.82
C CYS A 417 4.28 -12.81 16.90
N MET A 418 4.68 -12.36 15.71
CA MET A 418 5.56 -13.15 14.82
C MET A 418 6.93 -13.52 15.45
N GLY A 419 7.32 -12.86 16.55
CA GLY A 419 8.50 -13.17 17.35
C GLY A 419 8.26 -14.12 18.54
N LEU A 420 7.04 -14.63 18.73
CA LEU A 420 6.66 -15.48 19.87
C LEU A 420 7.39 -16.82 19.90
N SER A 421 7.88 -17.30 18.75
CA SER A 421 8.56 -18.59 18.59
C SER A 421 9.79 -18.46 17.70
N ASP A 422 10.60 -19.52 17.70
CA ASP A 422 11.77 -19.64 16.83
C ASP A 422 11.42 -20.32 15.48
N ALA A 423 10.17 -20.24 15.04
CA ALA A 423 9.76 -20.76 13.73
C ALA A 423 10.64 -20.18 12.61
N PRO A 424 11.13 -21.02 11.67
CA PRO A 424 11.99 -20.55 10.58
C PRO A 424 11.21 -19.72 9.55
N TYR A 425 9.91 -19.95 9.39
CA TYR A 425 9.07 -19.23 8.42
C TYR A 425 8.01 -18.40 9.12
N VAL A 426 8.25 -17.09 9.22
CA VAL A 426 7.35 -16.16 9.92
C VAL A 426 6.95 -15.00 9.02
N SER A 427 5.71 -14.52 9.16
CA SER A 427 5.23 -13.33 8.45
C SER A 427 4.04 -12.72 9.20
N THR A 428 3.99 -11.41 9.28
CA THR A 428 2.79 -10.67 9.65
C THR A 428 2.17 -10.08 8.38
N THR A 429 0.88 -10.34 8.16
CA THR A 429 0.15 -9.79 7.00
C THR A 429 -0.37 -8.40 7.31
N GLU A 430 -0.47 -7.53 6.32
CA GLU A 430 -1.01 -6.18 6.52
C GLU A 430 -1.98 -5.86 5.38
N VAL A 431 -3.27 -6.17 5.59
CA VAL A 431 -4.36 -5.81 4.66
C VAL A 431 -4.73 -4.33 4.83
N TYR A 432 -5.14 -3.65 3.76
CA TYR A 432 -5.70 -2.29 3.82
C TYR A 432 -7.20 -2.27 3.47
N PRO A 433 -8.10 -2.34 4.47
CA PRO A 433 -9.55 -2.44 4.24
C PRO A 433 -10.21 -1.13 3.81
N ASP A 434 -9.60 0.02 4.08
CA ASP A 434 -10.19 1.33 3.76
C ASP A 434 -9.90 1.80 2.31
N SER A 435 -9.22 0.95 1.51
CA SER A 435 -9.00 1.24 0.09
C SER A 435 -10.32 1.32 -0.67
N ALA A 436 -10.43 2.29 -1.58
CA ALA A 436 -11.55 2.36 -2.52
C ALA A 436 -11.60 1.13 -3.47
N ASN A 437 -10.52 0.36 -3.56
CA ASN A 437 -10.40 -0.84 -4.40
C ASN A 437 -10.48 -2.15 -3.59
N ALA A 438 -10.86 -2.10 -2.31
CA ALA A 438 -11.01 -3.28 -1.47
C ALA A 438 -12.43 -3.39 -0.90
N THR A 439 -12.88 -4.62 -0.70
CA THR A 439 -14.12 -4.96 0.00
C THR A 439 -13.83 -5.78 1.26
N PRO A 440 -14.73 -5.79 2.26
CA PRO A 440 -14.54 -6.60 3.46
C PRO A 440 -14.30 -8.09 3.19
N GLN A 441 -14.95 -8.64 2.16
CA GLN A 441 -14.75 -10.04 1.77
C GLN A 441 -13.37 -10.27 1.13
N GLU A 442 -12.93 -9.38 0.24
CA GLU A 442 -11.58 -9.46 -0.35
C GLU A 442 -10.49 -9.37 0.72
N CYS A 443 -10.71 -8.59 1.79
CA CYS A 443 -9.80 -8.54 2.93
C CYS A 443 -9.68 -9.90 3.62
N ILE A 444 -10.81 -10.58 3.89
CA ILE A 444 -10.83 -11.93 4.47
C ILE A 444 -10.14 -12.92 3.52
N ASP A 445 -10.46 -12.87 2.24
CA ASP A 445 -9.90 -13.75 1.22
C ASP A 445 -8.39 -13.54 1.05
N ALA A 446 -7.90 -12.31 1.21
CA ALA A 446 -6.47 -11.99 1.18
C ALA A 446 -5.72 -12.64 2.35
N GLN A 447 -6.29 -12.65 3.55
CA GLN A 447 -5.71 -13.34 4.70
C GLN A 447 -5.64 -14.85 4.47
N VAL A 448 -6.72 -15.46 3.97
CA VAL A 448 -6.73 -16.89 3.61
C VAL A 448 -5.70 -17.19 2.53
N ALA A 449 -5.61 -16.34 1.50
CA ALA A 449 -4.63 -16.48 0.43
C ALA A 449 -3.19 -16.36 0.93
N ALA A 450 -2.94 -15.54 1.95
CA ALA A 450 -1.62 -15.42 2.57
C ALA A 450 -1.21 -16.72 3.27
N ILE A 451 -2.10 -17.29 4.10
CA ILE A 451 -1.89 -18.57 4.77
C ILE A 451 -1.62 -19.68 3.74
N VAL A 452 -2.49 -19.78 2.74
CA VAL A 452 -2.37 -20.76 1.64
C VAL A 452 -1.06 -20.58 0.86
N GLY A 453 -0.61 -19.35 0.64
CA GLY A 453 0.65 -19.06 -0.02
C GLY A 453 1.86 -19.61 0.75
N GLY A 454 1.85 -19.45 2.08
CA GLY A 454 2.88 -19.99 2.97
C GLY A 454 2.86 -21.53 3.01
N LEU A 455 1.68 -22.13 3.20
CA LEU A 455 1.55 -23.59 3.25
C LEU A 455 1.98 -24.26 1.94
N ASN A 456 1.56 -23.71 0.79
CA ASN A 456 1.95 -24.23 -0.52
C ASN A 456 3.44 -24.07 -0.83
N TYR A 457 4.13 -23.13 -0.19
CA TYR A 457 5.59 -23.02 -0.30
C TYR A 457 6.28 -24.17 0.43
N LEU A 458 5.78 -24.53 1.62
CA LEU A 458 6.36 -25.57 2.49
C LEU A 458 6.06 -27.01 2.05
N GLN A 459 5.07 -27.20 1.17
CA GLN A 459 4.77 -28.52 0.58
C GLN A 459 5.65 -28.88 -0.63
N ARG A 460 6.45 -27.94 -1.14
CA ARG A 460 7.37 -28.15 -2.26
C ARG A 460 8.68 -28.74 -1.79
#